data_AF-A0A1J5NWU8-F1
#
_entry.id   AF-A0A1J5NWU8-F1
#
_cell.length_a   1.000
_cell.length_b   1.000
_cell.length_c   1.000
_cell.angle_alpha   90.00
_cell.angle_beta   90.00
_cell.angle_gamma   90.00
#
_symmetry.space_group_name_H-M   'P 1'
#
loop_
_entity.id
_entity.type
_entity.pdbx_description
1 polymer ?
#
loop_
_entity_poly.entity_id
_entity_poly.type
_entity_poly.pdbx_seq_one_letter_code
_entity_poly.pdbx_strand_id
1 'polypeptide(L)'
;MERAGVPWKDASYISIGTGPSAVAAMKTGGELDALVNLDPAINALVEGGDAVILSDSRTAEGTKAAFGGEYLADCLMVKTEFLKANPNTSQAITNAVVHAMQWLKTASIDDIIKSLPPAYYRSDERLYRESLEKNISAFQWDGLISPEAAKNVLDSIAVLEPALQQTKIDYSLTYDNKLIETALKKYHSPVEQ
;
A
#
# COMPACT_ATOMS: atom_id res chain seq x y z
N MET A 1 -7.05 6.66 16.16
CA MET A 1 -7.91 7.35 17.15
C MET A 1 -8.39 6.39 18.23
N GLU A 2 -9.13 5.33 17.88
CA GLU A 2 -9.66 4.37 18.87
C GLU A 2 -8.60 3.79 19.83
N ARG A 3 -7.42 3.39 19.32
CA ARG A 3 -6.30 2.92 20.16
C ARG A 3 -5.78 3.95 21.17
N ALA A 4 -5.99 5.23 20.91
CA ALA A 4 -5.64 6.33 21.80
C ALA A 4 -6.82 6.72 22.73
N GLY A 5 -7.91 5.96 22.72
CA GLY A 5 -9.11 6.22 23.53
C GLY A 5 -9.99 7.36 23.00
N VAL A 6 -9.81 7.76 21.75
CA VAL A 6 -10.62 8.81 21.10
C VAL A 6 -11.55 8.16 20.07
N PRO A 7 -12.88 8.33 20.18
CA PRO A 7 -13.82 7.83 19.18
C PRO A 7 -13.49 8.40 17.80
N TRP A 8 -13.36 7.54 16.78
CA TRP A 8 -13.04 8.02 15.42
C TRP A 8 -14.16 8.91 14.86
N LYS A 9 -15.39 8.69 15.29
CA LYS A 9 -16.57 9.47 14.89
C LYS A 9 -16.58 10.92 15.38
N ASP A 10 -15.71 11.27 16.32
CA ASP A 10 -15.59 12.64 16.85
C ASP A 10 -14.76 13.54 15.93
N ALA A 11 -14.10 12.98 14.90
CA ALA A 11 -13.40 13.76 13.87
C ALA A 11 -14.28 14.06 12.65
N SER A 12 -13.96 15.16 11.96
CA SER A 12 -14.48 15.46 10.62
C SER A 12 -13.50 14.96 9.56
N TYR A 13 -14.02 14.30 8.53
CA TYR A 13 -13.22 13.73 7.45
C TYR A 13 -13.54 14.41 6.13
N ILE A 14 -12.53 15.00 5.49
CA ILE A 14 -12.64 15.61 4.16
C ILE A 14 -11.68 14.96 3.18
N SER A 15 -12.16 14.71 1.96
CA SER A 15 -11.33 14.17 0.89
C SER A 15 -10.64 15.32 0.15
N ILE A 16 -9.31 15.36 0.22
CA ILE A 16 -8.48 16.41 -0.39
C ILE A 16 -7.61 15.90 -1.56
N GLY A 17 -7.81 14.64 -1.95
CA GLY A 17 -7.02 13.97 -2.99
C GLY A 17 -5.64 13.51 -2.52
N THR A 18 -4.76 13.22 -3.47
CA THR A 18 -3.42 12.67 -3.25
C THR A 18 -2.34 13.55 -3.87
N GLY A 19 -1.12 13.52 -3.35
CA GLY A 19 0.00 14.24 -3.97
C GLY A 19 -0.09 15.77 -3.78
N PRO A 20 0.08 16.59 -4.84
CA PRO A 20 0.16 18.04 -4.70
C PRO A 20 -1.05 18.73 -4.06
N SER A 21 -2.27 18.22 -4.28
CA SER A 21 -3.48 18.81 -3.69
C SER A 21 -3.51 18.62 -2.17
N ALA A 22 -3.01 17.48 -1.68
CA ALA A 22 -2.89 17.20 -0.25
C ALA A 22 -1.86 18.11 0.42
N VAL A 23 -0.71 18.31 -0.23
CA VAL A 23 0.33 19.24 0.24
C VAL A 23 -0.22 20.66 0.32
N ALA A 24 -0.93 21.12 -0.72
CA ALA A 24 -1.52 22.46 -0.74
C ALA A 24 -2.58 22.62 0.37
N ALA A 25 -3.48 21.66 0.54
CA ALA A 25 -4.53 21.70 1.55
C ALA A 25 -3.96 21.83 2.97
N MET A 26 -2.92 21.06 3.29
CA MET A 26 -2.26 21.16 4.60
C MET A 26 -1.57 22.52 4.80
N LYS A 27 -0.87 23.03 3.78
CA LYS A 27 -0.15 24.31 3.84
C LYS A 27 -1.04 25.54 3.94
N THR A 28 -2.24 25.50 3.38
CA THR A 28 -3.19 26.61 3.48
C THR A 28 -3.75 26.82 4.90
N GLY A 29 -3.51 25.88 5.82
CA GLY A 29 -3.38 26.15 7.26
C GLY A 29 -4.65 26.45 8.06
N GLY A 30 -5.85 26.26 7.50
CA GLY A 30 -7.10 26.64 8.19
C GLY A 30 -8.10 25.51 8.48
N GLU A 31 -8.06 24.40 7.73
CA GLU A 31 -9.16 23.41 7.73
C GLU A 31 -8.73 21.98 8.11
N LEU A 32 -7.43 21.70 8.20
CA LEU A 32 -6.90 20.36 8.45
C LEU A 32 -6.00 20.35 9.69
N ASP A 33 -6.42 19.59 10.70
CA ASP A 33 -5.58 19.31 11.88
C ASP A 33 -4.63 18.12 11.67
N ALA A 34 -4.98 17.22 10.75
CA ALA A 34 -4.22 16.02 10.44
C ALA A 34 -4.46 15.56 9.00
N LEU A 35 -3.53 14.76 8.47
CA LEU A 35 -3.60 14.19 7.13
C LEU A 35 -3.19 12.72 7.16
N VAL A 36 -3.92 11.89 6.43
CA VAL A 36 -3.50 10.54 6.03
C VAL A 36 -3.26 10.57 4.53
N ASN A 37 -2.03 10.32 4.09
CA ASN A 37 -1.66 10.31 2.67
C ASN A 37 -0.44 9.40 2.44
N LEU A 38 0.00 9.33 1.19
CA LEU A 38 1.16 8.56 0.75
C LEU A 38 2.30 9.49 0.33
N ASP A 39 3.49 8.93 0.15
CA ASP A 39 4.57 9.65 -0.51
C ASP A 39 4.28 9.87 -2.00
N PRO A 40 4.75 10.98 -2.60
CA PRO A 40 5.69 11.95 -2.03
C PRO A 40 5.05 13.08 -1.18
N ALA A 41 3.73 13.09 -0.98
CA ALA A 41 3.06 14.18 -0.26
C ALA A 41 3.49 14.28 1.21
N ILE A 42 3.55 13.13 1.90
CA ILE A 42 3.98 13.07 3.30
C ILE A 42 5.43 13.54 3.44
N ASN A 43 6.34 13.05 2.60
CA ASN A 43 7.73 13.47 2.64
C ASN A 43 7.89 14.98 2.36
N ALA A 44 7.14 15.54 1.40
CA ALA A 44 7.16 16.97 1.12
C ALA A 44 6.76 17.84 2.32
N LEU A 45 5.72 17.42 3.06
CA LEU A 45 5.23 18.14 4.23
C LEU A 45 6.19 18.05 5.41
N VAL A 46 6.82 16.89 5.61
CA VAL A 46 7.82 16.71 6.68
C VAL A 46 9.10 17.49 6.38
N GLU A 47 9.62 17.43 5.15
CA GLU A 47 10.80 18.22 4.74
C GLU A 47 10.54 19.74 4.84
N GLY A 48 9.32 20.17 4.54
CA GLY A 48 8.90 21.57 4.67
C GLY A 48 8.69 22.05 6.11
N GLY A 49 8.65 21.14 7.09
CA GLY A 49 8.31 21.45 8.47
C GLY A 49 6.82 21.74 8.70
N ASP A 50 5.97 21.40 7.73
CA ASP A 50 4.52 21.65 7.75
C ASP A 50 3.75 20.55 8.49
N ALA A 51 4.35 19.37 8.68
CA ALA A 51 3.74 18.25 9.37
C ALA A 51 4.77 17.44 10.17
N VAL A 52 4.26 16.73 11.18
CA VAL A 52 5.00 15.70 11.92
C VAL A 52 4.30 14.36 11.76
N ILE A 53 5.08 13.27 11.79
CA ILE A 53 4.55 11.92 11.65
C ILE A 53 3.95 11.45 12.98
N LEU A 54 2.65 11.13 12.99
CA LEU A 54 1.97 10.51 14.13
C LEU A 54 1.91 8.98 14.04
N SER A 55 1.86 8.45 12.82
CA SER A 55 1.86 7.02 12.50
C SER A 55 2.49 6.85 11.13
N ASP A 56 3.36 5.86 10.99
CA ASP A 56 4.07 5.57 9.75
C ASP A 56 3.91 4.08 9.43
N SER A 57 3.48 3.74 8.22
CA SER A 57 3.36 2.36 7.76
C SER A 57 4.27 2.07 6.55
N ARG A 58 5.34 2.86 6.38
CA ARG A 58 6.35 2.66 5.32
C ARG A 58 7.42 1.63 5.67
N THR A 59 7.49 1.20 6.93
CA THR A 59 8.38 0.11 7.38
C THR A 59 7.58 -1.03 7.97
N ALA A 60 8.18 -2.22 8.07
CA ALA A 60 7.55 -3.38 8.69
C ALA A 60 7.18 -3.11 10.17
N GLU A 61 8.06 -2.45 10.91
CA GLU A 61 7.81 -2.05 12.30
C GLU A 61 6.67 -1.05 12.40
N GLY A 62 6.65 -0.06 11.49
CA GLY A 62 5.59 0.93 11.39
C GLY A 62 4.23 0.29 11.09
N THR A 63 4.19 -0.61 10.10
CA THR A 63 2.99 -1.40 9.75
C THR A 63 2.52 -2.24 10.93
N LYS A 64 3.43 -2.92 11.64
CA LYS A 64 3.07 -3.67 12.85
C LYS A 64 2.52 -2.78 13.95
N ALA A 65 3.10 -1.60 14.18
CA ALA A 65 2.56 -0.63 15.13
C ALA A 65 1.19 -0.09 14.69
N ALA A 66 1.00 0.11 13.39
CA ALA A 66 -0.21 0.68 12.80
C ALA A 66 -1.36 -0.33 12.67
N PHE A 67 -1.09 -1.62 12.46
CA PHE A 67 -2.11 -2.63 12.14
C PHE A 67 -2.04 -3.92 12.97
N GLY A 68 -1.03 -4.07 13.82
CA GLY A 68 -0.85 -5.24 14.69
C GLY A 68 0.01 -6.36 14.09
N GLY A 69 0.38 -6.28 12.81
CA GLY A 69 1.19 -7.28 12.12
C GLY A 69 1.36 -6.93 10.64
N GLU A 70 1.63 -7.93 9.81
CA GLU A 70 1.63 -7.78 8.36
C GLU A 70 0.28 -7.26 7.86
N TYR A 71 0.27 -6.47 6.79
CA TYR A 71 -0.94 -5.85 6.27
C TYR A 71 -0.91 -5.79 4.75
N LEU A 72 -2.01 -6.16 4.10
CA LEU A 72 -2.14 -6.05 2.64
C LEU A 72 -2.60 -4.63 2.30
N ALA A 73 -1.76 -3.89 1.57
CA ALA A 73 -2.11 -2.56 1.07
C ALA A 73 -2.70 -2.65 -0.34
N ASP A 74 -1.87 -2.54 -1.37
CA ASP A 74 -2.31 -2.58 -2.77
C ASP A 74 -2.43 -4.02 -3.27
N CYS A 75 -3.60 -4.37 -3.79
CA CYS A 75 -3.91 -5.71 -4.31
C CYS A 75 -4.65 -5.61 -5.65
N LEU A 76 -4.41 -6.59 -6.52
CA LEU A 76 -5.25 -6.79 -7.70
C LEU A 76 -6.48 -7.61 -7.32
N MET A 77 -7.65 -7.01 -7.47
CA MET A 77 -8.92 -7.64 -7.14
C MET A 77 -9.79 -7.75 -8.38
N VAL A 78 -10.44 -8.90 -8.53
CA VAL A 78 -11.39 -9.16 -9.62
C VAL A 78 -12.55 -10.00 -9.09
N LYS A 79 -13.69 -9.94 -9.77
CA LYS A 79 -14.83 -10.80 -9.46
C LYS A 79 -14.46 -12.27 -9.69
N THR A 80 -14.95 -13.16 -8.83
CA THR A 80 -14.73 -14.61 -8.95
C THR A 80 -15.23 -15.15 -10.30
N GLU A 81 -16.32 -14.60 -10.85
CA GLU A 81 -16.85 -14.96 -12.16
C GLU A 81 -15.88 -14.60 -13.29
N PHE A 82 -15.18 -13.47 -13.17
CA PHE A 82 -14.18 -13.06 -14.14
C PHE A 82 -13.00 -14.02 -14.16
N LEU A 83 -12.49 -14.42 -12.98
CA LEU A 83 -11.41 -15.41 -12.86
C LEU A 83 -11.78 -16.73 -13.52
N LYS A 84 -13.01 -17.22 -13.25
CA LYS A 84 -13.51 -18.49 -13.81
C LYS A 84 -13.68 -18.43 -15.33
N ALA A 85 -14.19 -17.32 -15.85
CA ALA A 85 -14.42 -17.15 -17.29
C ALA A 85 -13.13 -16.83 -18.08
N ASN A 86 -12.13 -16.24 -17.43
CA ASN A 86 -10.92 -15.73 -18.08
C ASN A 86 -9.64 -16.24 -17.38
N PRO A 87 -9.45 -17.56 -17.20
CA PRO A 87 -8.32 -18.09 -16.43
C PRO A 87 -6.97 -17.74 -17.07
N ASN A 88 -6.87 -17.80 -18.40
CA ASN A 88 -5.64 -17.47 -19.12
C ASN A 88 -5.29 -15.97 -19.02
N THR A 89 -6.28 -15.09 -19.16
CA THR A 89 -6.10 -13.64 -19.02
C THR A 89 -5.66 -13.29 -17.61
N SER A 90 -6.30 -13.90 -16.61
CA SER A 90 -5.98 -13.68 -15.20
C SER A 90 -4.54 -14.11 -14.90
N GLN A 91 -4.13 -15.30 -15.34
CA GLN A 91 -2.74 -15.76 -15.19
C GLN A 91 -1.76 -14.87 -15.95
N ALA A 92 -2.10 -14.38 -17.15
CA ALA A 92 -1.23 -13.49 -17.92
C ALA A 92 -0.99 -12.14 -17.21
N ILE A 93 -2.03 -11.58 -16.60
CA ILE A 93 -1.90 -10.36 -15.78
C ILE A 93 -1.04 -10.63 -14.55
N THR A 94 -1.30 -11.72 -13.81
CA THR A 94 -0.49 -12.10 -12.65
C THR A 94 0.97 -12.33 -13.03
N ASN A 95 1.22 -12.98 -14.16
CA ASN A 95 2.57 -13.18 -14.69
C ASN A 95 3.31 -11.86 -14.92
N ALA A 96 2.65 -10.88 -15.55
CA ALA A 96 3.26 -9.58 -15.82
C ALA A 96 3.62 -8.84 -14.52
N VAL A 97 2.73 -8.88 -13.53
CA VAL A 97 2.90 -8.19 -12.25
C VAL A 97 4.00 -8.86 -11.42
N VAL A 98 3.98 -10.18 -11.28
CA VAL A 98 5.04 -10.92 -10.57
C VAL A 98 6.38 -10.72 -11.26
N HIS A 99 6.44 -10.77 -12.59
CA HIS A 99 7.69 -10.52 -13.29
C HIS A 99 8.24 -9.11 -13.04
N ALA A 100 7.38 -8.09 -13.03
CA ALA A 100 7.77 -6.72 -12.68
C ALA A 100 8.27 -6.62 -11.22
N MET A 101 7.59 -7.27 -10.27
CA MET A 101 8.01 -7.28 -8.85
C MET A 101 9.36 -7.98 -8.65
N GLN A 102 9.60 -9.08 -9.37
CA GLN A 102 10.87 -9.80 -9.30
C GLN A 102 12.02 -9.01 -9.93
N TRP A 103 11.74 -8.20 -10.97
CA TRP A 103 12.69 -7.20 -11.46
C TRP A 103 12.95 -6.10 -10.43
N LEU A 104 11.90 -5.50 -9.87
CA LEU A 104 11.98 -4.42 -8.87
C LEU A 104 12.81 -4.84 -7.64
N LYS A 105 12.69 -6.10 -7.20
CA LYS A 105 13.50 -6.67 -6.12
C LYS A 105 15.02 -6.50 -6.33
N THR A 106 15.46 -6.47 -7.58
CA THR A 106 16.88 -6.39 -7.96
C THR A 106 17.28 -5.05 -8.59
N ALA A 107 16.30 -4.20 -8.90
CA ALA A 107 16.53 -2.94 -9.58
C ALA A 107 17.11 -1.89 -8.63
N SER A 108 18.04 -1.09 -9.11
CA SER A 108 18.46 0.11 -8.39
C SER A 108 17.37 1.20 -8.47
N ILE A 109 17.39 2.17 -7.54
CA ILE A 109 16.54 3.36 -7.60
C ILE A 109 16.65 4.07 -8.96
N ASP A 110 17.86 4.12 -9.53
CA ASP A 110 18.10 4.69 -10.86
C ASP A 110 17.41 3.92 -11.98
N ASP A 111 17.42 2.59 -11.92
CA ASP A 111 16.75 1.77 -12.93
C ASP A 111 15.23 1.92 -12.83
N ILE A 112 14.70 1.98 -11.61
CA ILE A 112 13.28 2.24 -11.37
C ILE A 112 12.89 3.59 -11.99
N ILE A 113 13.62 4.67 -11.69
CA ILE A 113 13.29 6.00 -12.22
C ILE A 113 13.37 6.05 -13.75
N LYS A 114 14.37 5.42 -14.36
CA LYS A 114 14.49 5.34 -15.83
C LYS A 114 13.33 4.58 -16.47
N SER A 115 12.70 3.64 -15.76
CA SER A 115 11.56 2.87 -16.25
C SER A 115 10.23 3.65 -16.19
N LEU A 116 10.16 4.72 -15.42
CA LEU A 116 8.92 5.46 -15.16
C LEU A 116 8.64 6.53 -16.22
N PRO A 117 7.35 6.81 -16.51
CA PRO A 117 6.99 7.97 -17.30
C PRO A 117 7.49 9.25 -16.60
N PRO A 118 8.17 10.17 -17.29
CA PRO A 118 8.83 11.28 -16.61
C PRO A 118 7.90 12.24 -15.85
N ALA A 119 6.60 12.26 -16.19
CA ALA A 119 5.60 13.02 -15.47
C ALA A 119 5.48 12.66 -13.98
N TYR A 120 5.95 11.47 -13.56
CA TYR A 120 5.87 11.03 -12.17
C TYR A 120 6.91 11.69 -11.25
N TYR A 121 8.09 12.03 -11.77
CA TYR A 121 9.21 12.49 -10.96
C TYR A 121 9.79 13.84 -11.40
N ARG A 122 9.52 14.32 -12.62
CA ARG A 122 10.15 15.54 -13.16
C ARG A 122 9.86 16.83 -12.37
N SER A 123 8.74 16.90 -11.66
CA SER A 123 8.43 18.10 -10.86
C SER A 123 9.39 18.28 -9.70
N ASP A 124 9.87 17.18 -9.09
CA ASP A 124 10.89 17.16 -8.05
C ASP A 124 11.50 15.75 -7.96
N GLU A 125 12.54 15.50 -8.76
CA GLU A 125 13.17 14.17 -8.84
C GLU A 125 13.85 13.79 -7.51
N ARG A 126 14.42 14.78 -6.81
CA ARG A 126 15.08 14.56 -5.52
C ARG A 126 14.08 14.04 -4.49
N LEU A 127 12.94 14.73 -4.35
CA LEU A 127 11.87 14.31 -3.45
C LEU A 127 11.32 12.93 -3.82
N TYR A 128 11.17 12.65 -5.12
CA TYR A 128 10.69 11.35 -5.59
C TYR A 128 11.66 10.21 -5.23
N ARG A 129 12.97 10.43 -5.41
CA ARG A 129 14.02 9.48 -5.02
C ARG A 129 14.00 9.17 -3.54
N GLU A 130 14.00 10.22 -2.72
CA GLU A 130 13.97 10.09 -1.27
C GLU A 130 12.70 9.38 -0.80
N SER A 131 11.56 9.68 -1.42
CA SER A 131 10.30 8.99 -1.20
C SER A 131 10.40 7.51 -1.54
N LEU A 132 10.93 7.17 -2.72
CA LEU A 132 11.08 5.77 -3.14
C LEU A 132 12.01 5.00 -2.20
N GLU A 133 13.14 5.58 -1.79
CA GLU A 133 14.08 5.00 -0.83
C GLU A 133 13.42 4.70 0.53
N LYS A 134 12.55 5.60 1.01
CA LYS A 134 11.80 5.43 2.26
C LYS A 134 10.71 4.35 2.18
N ASN A 135 10.23 4.00 0.98
CA ASN A 135 9.10 3.08 0.79
C ASN A 135 9.49 1.71 0.23
N ILE A 136 10.66 1.58 -0.40
CA ILE A 136 10.99 0.36 -1.16
C ILE A 136 11.04 -0.90 -0.29
N SER A 137 11.37 -0.77 1.00
CA SER A 137 11.35 -1.87 1.96
C SER A 137 9.95 -2.34 2.36
N ALA A 138 8.90 -1.56 2.07
CA ALA A 138 7.52 -1.95 2.33
C ALA A 138 6.98 -3.00 1.34
N PHE A 139 7.61 -3.13 0.16
CA PHE A 139 7.16 -4.03 -0.88
C PHE A 139 7.41 -5.50 -0.52
N GLN A 140 6.36 -6.31 -0.61
CA GLN A 140 6.44 -7.77 -0.54
C GLN A 140 6.76 -8.32 -1.93
N TRP A 141 8.02 -8.64 -2.21
CA TRP A 141 8.48 -8.91 -3.58
C TRP A 141 7.94 -10.19 -4.21
N ASP A 142 7.49 -11.17 -3.41
CA ASP A 142 6.84 -12.38 -3.93
C ASP A 142 5.34 -12.18 -4.23
N GLY A 143 4.73 -11.12 -3.69
CA GLY A 143 3.31 -10.80 -3.82
C GLY A 143 2.38 -11.81 -3.13
N LEU A 144 2.91 -12.76 -2.36
CA LEU A 144 2.09 -13.78 -1.70
C LEU A 144 1.31 -13.19 -0.54
N ILE A 145 0.04 -13.57 -0.45
CA ILE A 145 -0.83 -13.14 0.65
C ILE A 145 -0.71 -14.14 1.80
N SER A 146 -0.31 -13.65 2.97
CA SER A 146 -0.29 -14.44 4.20
C SER A 146 -1.68 -14.47 4.86
N PRO A 147 -2.08 -15.59 5.52
CA PRO A 147 -3.32 -15.63 6.30
C PRO A 147 -3.37 -14.57 7.42
N GLU A 148 -2.21 -14.23 7.99
CA GLU A 148 -2.09 -13.19 9.01
C GLU A 148 -2.42 -11.81 8.43
N ALA A 149 -1.84 -11.46 7.28
CA ALA A 149 -2.11 -10.18 6.63
C ALA A 149 -3.59 -10.05 6.22
N ALA A 150 -4.18 -11.11 5.65
CA ALA A 150 -5.61 -11.13 5.32
C ALA A 150 -6.51 -10.93 6.55
N LYS A 151 -6.16 -11.57 7.67
CA LYS A 151 -6.86 -11.39 8.94
C LYS A 151 -6.73 -9.96 9.47
N ASN A 152 -5.53 -9.37 9.45
CA ASN A 152 -5.28 -8.02 9.95
C ASN A 152 -6.04 -6.95 9.15
N VAL A 153 -6.23 -7.15 7.84
CA VAL A 153 -7.10 -6.30 7.01
C VAL A 153 -8.55 -6.40 7.46
N LEU A 154 -9.07 -7.62 7.62
CA LEU A 154 -10.44 -7.82 8.10
C LEU A 154 -10.67 -7.18 9.48
N ASP A 155 -9.75 -7.39 10.42
CA ASP A 155 -9.82 -6.81 11.76
C ASP A 155 -9.82 -5.28 11.71
N SER A 156 -9.01 -4.69 10.83
CA SER A 156 -8.93 -3.23 10.66
C SER A 156 -10.24 -2.64 10.10
N ILE A 157 -10.86 -3.31 9.13
CA ILE A 157 -12.18 -2.90 8.60
C ILE A 157 -13.26 -3.06 9.67
N ALA A 158 -13.22 -4.15 10.44
CA ALA A 158 -14.19 -4.42 11.50
C ALA A 158 -14.19 -3.38 12.63
N VAL A 159 -13.10 -2.62 12.83
CA VAL A 159 -13.10 -1.47 13.76
C VAL A 159 -14.14 -0.42 13.36
N LEU A 160 -14.37 -0.22 12.07
CA LEU A 160 -15.27 0.81 11.54
C LEU A 160 -16.69 0.28 11.29
N GLU A 161 -16.83 -1.03 11.12
CA GLU A 161 -18.08 -1.68 10.69
C GLU A 161 -18.63 -2.66 11.76
N PRO A 162 -19.55 -2.23 12.64
CA PRO A 162 -20.12 -3.08 13.69
C PRO A 162 -20.75 -4.39 13.17
N ALA A 163 -21.28 -4.38 11.95
CA ALA A 163 -21.86 -5.57 11.32
C ALA A 163 -20.81 -6.66 11.05
N LEU A 164 -19.57 -6.29 10.71
CA LEU A 164 -18.50 -7.25 10.47
C LEU A 164 -17.98 -7.87 11.76
N GLN A 165 -18.00 -7.14 12.88
CA GLN A 165 -17.59 -7.67 14.19
C GLN A 165 -18.46 -8.84 14.65
N GLN A 166 -19.73 -8.86 14.22
CA GLN A 166 -20.69 -9.90 14.58
C GLN A 166 -20.78 -11.02 13.54
N THR A 167 -20.13 -10.84 12.39
CA THR A 167 -20.20 -11.80 11.28
C THR A 167 -18.97 -12.68 11.25
N LYS A 168 -19.16 -14.00 11.22
CA LYS A 168 -18.05 -14.93 10.99
C LYS A 168 -17.69 -14.93 9.50
N ILE A 169 -16.65 -14.19 9.15
CA ILE A 169 -16.12 -14.13 7.78
C ILE A 169 -14.97 -15.12 7.65
N ASP A 170 -15.05 -15.99 6.65
CA ASP A 170 -13.94 -16.84 6.25
C ASP A 170 -13.04 -16.07 5.25
N TYR A 171 -12.04 -15.37 5.78
CA TYR A 171 -11.11 -14.58 4.99
C TYR A 171 -10.19 -15.44 4.11
N SER A 172 -10.12 -16.76 4.32
CA SER A 172 -9.37 -17.63 3.40
C SER A 172 -9.99 -17.69 2.00
N LEU A 173 -11.26 -17.27 1.86
CA LEU A 173 -11.97 -17.19 0.59
C LEU A 173 -11.80 -15.85 -0.12
N THR A 174 -11.11 -14.87 0.49
CA THR A 174 -10.97 -13.52 -0.06
C THR A 174 -9.68 -13.30 -0.83
N TYR A 175 -8.82 -14.33 -0.94
CA TYR A 175 -7.59 -14.29 -1.72
C TYR A 175 -7.25 -15.68 -2.32
N ASP A 176 -6.42 -15.71 -3.35
CA ASP A 176 -5.91 -16.95 -3.94
C ASP A 176 -4.45 -16.75 -4.42
N ASN A 177 -3.53 -17.47 -3.80
CA ASN A 177 -2.10 -17.41 -4.15
C ASN A 177 -1.73 -18.28 -5.36
N LYS A 178 -2.62 -19.15 -5.88
CA LYS A 178 -2.26 -20.13 -6.93
C LYS A 178 -1.71 -19.49 -8.20
N LEU A 179 -2.27 -18.34 -8.61
CA LEU A 179 -1.79 -17.63 -9.80
C LEU A 179 -0.41 -17.03 -9.56
N ILE A 180 -0.15 -16.53 -8.35
CA ILE A 180 1.14 -15.95 -7.94
C ILE A 180 2.19 -17.05 -7.85
N GLU A 181 1.90 -18.16 -7.18
CA GLU A 181 2.77 -19.33 -7.10
C GLU A 181 3.14 -19.89 -8.48
N THR A 182 2.17 -19.92 -9.40
CA THR A 182 2.41 -20.34 -10.79
C THR A 182 3.33 -19.36 -11.52
N ALA A 183 3.15 -18.06 -11.31
CA ALA A 183 3.99 -17.03 -11.90
C ALA A 183 5.41 -17.05 -11.33
N LEU A 184 5.59 -17.23 -10.02
CA LEU A 184 6.89 -17.29 -9.35
C LEU A 184 7.75 -18.46 -9.86
N LYS A 185 7.14 -19.62 -10.14
CA LYS A 185 7.84 -20.74 -10.79
C LYS A 185 8.46 -20.35 -12.13
N LYS A 186 7.84 -19.40 -12.85
CA LYS A 186 8.29 -18.95 -14.17
C LYS A 186 9.22 -17.73 -14.12
N TYR A 187 9.04 -16.82 -13.16
CA TYR A 187 9.68 -15.50 -13.15
C TYR A 187 10.47 -15.18 -11.87
N HIS A 188 10.87 -16.17 -11.07
CA HIS A 188 11.62 -15.94 -9.84
C HIS A 188 12.96 -15.21 -10.08
N SER A 189 13.25 -14.25 -9.20
CA SER A 189 14.58 -13.66 -9.08
C SER A 189 15.55 -14.69 -8.47
N PRO A 190 16.82 -14.73 -8.93
CA PRO A 190 17.84 -15.59 -8.33
C PRO A 190 18.32 -15.10 -6.95
N VAL A 191 17.91 -13.90 -6.52
CA VAL A 191 18.29 -13.32 -5.23
C VAL A 191 17.27 -13.77 -4.17
N GLU A 192 17.74 -14.33 -3.05
CA GLU A 192 16.89 -14.70 -1.89
C GLU A 192 16.32 -13.44 -1.20
N GLN A 193 15.28 -13.59 -0.38
CA GLN A 193 14.67 -12.47 0.39
C GLN A 193 15.51 -12.14 1.62
#